data_AF-A0A925VT64-F1
#
_entry.id   AF-A0A925VT64-F1
#
_cell.length_a   1.000
_cell.length_b   1.000
_cell.length_c   1.000
_cell.angle_alpha   90.00
_cell.angle_beta   90.00
_cell.angle_gamma   90.00
#
_symmetry.space_group_name_H-M   'P 1'
#
loop_
_entity.id
_entity.type
_entity.pdbx_description
1 polymer ?
#
loop_
_entity_poly.entity_id
_entity_poly.type
_entity_poly.pdbx_seq_one_letter_code
_entity_poly.pdbx_strand_id
1 'polypeptide(L)' 'MNIPILVAGGTGNLGSRIITALLKRGATVRAIVRAETDPAKV' A
#
# COMPACT_ATOMS: atom_id res chain seq x y z
N MET A 1 10.70 6.62 -16.39
CA MET A 1 9.32 6.60 -15.86
C MET A 1 9.28 5.66 -14.66
N ASN A 2 8.75 6.10 -13.51
CA ASN A 2 8.58 5.22 -12.36
C ASN A 2 7.15 4.65 -12.39
N ILE A 3 7.00 3.39 -12.77
CA ILE A 3 5.69 2.72 -12.80
C ILE A 3 5.31 2.40 -11.35
N PRO A 4 4.17 2.92 -10.83
CA PRO A 4 3.79 2.68 -9.45
C PRO A 4 3.43 1.21 -9.22
N ILE A 5 3.90 0.65 -8.11
CA ILE A 5 3.54 -0.71 -7.67
C ILE A 5 2.14 -0.65 -7.06
N LEU A 6 1.20 -1.42 -7.60
CA LEU A 6 -0.14 -1.55 -7.05
C LEU A 6 -0.16 -2.64 -5.97
N VAL A 7 -0.69 -2.32 -4.78
CA VAL A 7 -0.86 -3.28 -3.69
C VAL A 7 -2.33 -3.39 -3.33
N ALA A 8 -2.88 -4.60 -3.45
CA ALA A 8 -4.17 -4.96 -2.90
C ALA A 8 -4.02 -5.39 -1.44
N GLY A 9 -4.95 -4.99 -0.56
CA GLY A 9 -4.90 -5.35 0.86
C GLY A 9 -3.82 -4.60 1.65
N GLY A 10 -3.47 -3.38 1.22
CA GLY A 10 -2.44 -2.55 1.86
C GLY A 10 -2.71 -2.21 3.32
N THR A 11 -3.98 -2.22 3.74
CA THR A 11 -4.40 -1.95 5.13
C THR A 11 -4.28 -3.16 6.06
N GLY A 12 -3.98 -4.35 5.52
CA GLY A 12 -3.73 -5.56 6.30
C GLY A 12 -2.30 -5.60 6.87
N ASN A 13 -2.07 -6.48 7.86
CA ASN A 13 -0.76 -6.62 8.53
C ASN A 13 0.41 -6.85 7.55
N LEU A 14 0.24 -7.74 6.58
CA LEU A 14 1.30 -8.03 5.60
C LEU A 14 1.43 -6.92 4.56
N GLY A 15 0.30 -6.45 4.02
CA GLY A 15 0.28 -5.40 3.00
C GLY A 15 0.98 -4.13 3.46
N SER A 16 0.72 -3.68 4.70
CA SER A 16 1.33 -2.47 5.25
C SER A 16 2.86 -2.61 5.42
N ARG A 17 3.33 -3.79 5.83
CA ARG A 17 4.77 -4.09 5.94
C ARG A 17 5.46 -4.12 4.58
N ILE A 18 4.80 -4.67 3.56
CA ILE A 18 5.30 -4.67 2.18
C ILE A 18 5.37 -3.24 1.64
N ILE A 19 4.29 -2.45 1.76
CA ILE A 19 4.26 -1.04 1.34
C ILE A 19 5.40 -0.27 2.01
N THR A 20 5.56 -0.41 3.34
CA THR A 20 6.64 0.24 4.09
C THR A 20 8.02 -0.13 3.55
N ALA A 21 8.26 -1.41 3.24
CA ALA A 21 9.54 -1.87 2.71
C ALA A 21 9.81 -1.34 1.28
N LEU A 22 8.78 -1.25 0.43
CA LEU A 22 8.87 -0.69 -0.91
C LEU A 22 9.17 0.81 -0.88
N LEU A 23 8.47 1.56 -0.03
CA LEU A 23 8.72 3.00 0.16
C LEU A 23 10.15 3.27 0.64
N LYS A 24 10.67 2.48 1.59
CA LYS A 24 12.07 2.56 2.06
C LYS A 24 13.09 2.33 0.94
N ARG A 25 12.72 1.65 -0.15
CA ARG A 25 13.57 1.39 -1.32
C ARG A 25 13.38 2.44 -2.44
N GLY A 26 12.60 3.50 -2.19
CA GLY A 26 12.35 4.56 -3.17
C GLY A 26 11.29 4.21 -4.23
N ALA A 27 10.52 3.14 -4.03
CA ALA A 27 9.44 2.82 -4.96
C ALA A 27 8.23 3.76 -4.78
N THR A 28 7.52 4.06 -5.87
CA THR A 28 6.19 4.67 -5.79
C THR A 28 5.17 3.55 -5.66
N VAL A 29 4.26 3.66 -4.69
CA VAL A 29 3.26 2.63 -4.38
C VAL A 29 1.86 3.23 -4.41
N ARG A 30 0.89 2.47 -4.92
CA ARG A 30 -0.54 2.77 -4.80
C ARG A 30 -1.23 1.60 -4.12
N ALA A 31 -1.93 1.85 -3.01
CA ALA A 31 -2.76 0.84 -2.39
C ALA A 31 -4.21 0.96 -2.89
N ILE A 32 -4.84 -0.16 -3.23
CA ILE A 32 -6.30 -0.21 -3.39
C ILE A 32 -6.93 -0.67 -2.09
N VAL A 33 -7.97 0.05 -1.69
CA VAL A 33 -8.75 -0.22 -0.48
C VAL A 33 -10.21 -0.37 -0.86
N ARG A 34 -10.95 -1.16 -0.08
CA ARG A 34 -12.41 -1.27 -0.26
C ARG A 34 -13.09 -0.05 0.34
N ALA A 35 -14.25 0.34 -0.17
CA ALA A 35 -14.98 1.52 0.31
C ALA A 35 -15.36 1.40 1.81
N GLU A 36 -15.61 0.18 2.26
CA GLU A 36 -15.94 -0.18 3.65
C GLU A 36 -14.70 -0.33 4.57
N THR A 37 -13.50 -0.01 4.08
CA THR A 37 -12.29 -0.03 4.92
C THR A 37 -12.40 1.04 6.00
N ASP A 38 -12.05 0.67 7.24
CA ASP A 38 -11.92 1.61 8.36
C ASP A 38 -11.04 2.82 7.95
N PRO A 39 -11.57 4.06 7.95
CA PRO A 39 -10.83 5.25 7.56
C PRO A 39 -9.55 5.47 8.36
N ALA A 40 -9.47 4.97 9.60
CA ALA A 40 -8.27 5.07 10.42
C ALA A 40 -7.11 4.18 9.91
N LYS A 41 -7.36 3.27 8.95
CA LYS A 41 -6.36 2.34 8.40
C LYS A 41 -5.85 2.71 7.00
N VAL A 42 -6.36 3.79 6.39
CA VAL A 42 -6.03 4.22 5.02
C VAL A 42 -4.96 5.30 5.03
#